data_AF-A0A3M1D896-F1
#
_entry.id   AF-A0A3M1D896-F1
#
_cell.length_a   1.000
_cell.length_b   1.000
_cell.length_c   1.000
_cell.angle_alpha   90.00
_cell.angle_beta   90.00
_cell.angle_gamma   90.00
#
_symmetry.space_group_name_H-M   'P 1'
#
loop_
_entity.id
_entity.type
_entity.pdbx_description
1 polymer ?
#
loop_
_entity_poly.entity_id
_entity_poly.type
_entity_poly.pdbx_seq_one_letter_code
_entity_poly.pdbx_strand_id
1 'polypeptide(L)'
;MPPTGAGQRPPPEPTTLRPVAGEVSVLILLLSTALAAAPRTPVPRQVLVPPPLDAGGPLAAARLTVKIIDGVAARADGHGRLRSAQPGALDPVRQVADRLGLRFRPLLTLDTERLDALEARAAARSGRAQPDLQALFIVEGPATADAMVAAGEALQALPVVEYAFIERIGLPPPED
;
A
#
# COMPACT_ATOMS: atom_id res chain seq x y z
N MET A 1 11.62 17.18 101.34
CA MET A 1 11.16 18.16 100.33
C MET A 1 10.04 17.52 99.53
N PRO A 2 8.83 18.12 99.50
CA PRO A 2 7.71 17.71 98.65
C PRO A 2 7.86 18.26 97.20
N PRO A 3 6.97 17.83 96.27
CA PRO A 3 7.21 17.66 94.84
C PRO A 3 6.56 18.75 93.98
N THR A 4 6.88 18.84 92.68
CA THR A 4 6.07 19.48 91.59
C THR A 4 6.80 19.24 90.26
N GLY A 5 6.22 18.86 89.13
CA GLY A 5 4.83 18.63 88.74
C GLY A 5 4.82 18.08 87.31
N ALA A 6 3.87 17.19 87.03
CA ALA A 6 3.62 16.61 85.73
C ALA A 6 2.86 17.60 84.84
N GLY A 7 3.41 17.92 83.66
CA GLY A 7 2.71 18.67 82.62
C GLY A 7 1.89 17.73 81.73
N GLN A 8 0.56 17.77 81.86
CA GLN A 8 -0.36 17.16 80.91
C GLN A 8 -0.30 17.92 79.58
N ARG A 9 -0.04 17.21 78.47
CA ARG A 9 -0.27 17.76 77.12
C ARG A 9 -1.76 17.64 76.77
N PRO A 10 -2.37 18.66 76.15
CA PRO A 10 -3.73 18.56 75.64
C PRO A 10 -3.81 17.60 74.45
N PRO A 11 -4.98 16.98 74.21
CA PRO A 11 -5.21 16.12 73.06
C PRO A 11 -5.25 16.92 71.74
N PRO A 12 -4.85 16.32 70.60
CA PRO A 12 -4.97 16.95 69.29
C PRO A 12 -6.45 17.05 68.88
N GLU A 13 -6.82 18.18 68.31
CA GLU A 13 -8.17 18.45 67.79
C GLU A 13 -8.52 17.55 66.58
N PRO A 14 -9.80 17.19 66.41
CA PRO A 14 -10.25 16.40 65.26
C PRO A 14 -10.13 17.22 63.96
N THR A 15 -9.28 16.74 63.05
CA THR A 15 -9.17 17.27 61.68
C THR A 15 -10.49 17.10 60.94
N THR A 16 -11.17 18.21 60.67
CA THR A 16 -12.34 18.28 59.81
C THR A 16 -11.95 17.99 58.36
N LEU A 17 -12.31 16.81 57.86
CA LEU A 17 -12.25 16.47 56.44
C LEU A 17 -13.26 17.35 55.66
N ARG A 18 -12.75 18.25 54.81
CA ARG A 18 -13.56 18.97 53.82
C ARG A 18 -13.95 17.97 52.70
N PRO A 19 -15.22 17.89 52.29
CA PRO A 19 -15.58 17.21 51.05
C PRO A 19 -15.11 18.06 49.86
N VAL A 20 -14.16 17.54 49.09
CA VAL A 20 -13.82 18.08 47.76
C VAL A 20 -14.88 17.56 46.79
N ALA A 21 -15.82 18.44 46.48
CA ALA A 21 -16.71 18.28 45.36
C ALA A 21 -15.94 18.49 44.05
N GLY A 22 -16.24 17.68 43.04
CA GLY A 22 -15.92 17.97 41.64
C GLY A 22 -14.82 17.11 41.07
N GLU A 23 -15.21 16.08 40.34
CA GLU A 23 -14.98 15.99 38.90
C GLU A 23 -15.64 14.71 38.40
N VAL A 24 -16.84 14.85 37.85
CA VAL A 24 -17.42 13.81 37.00
C VAL A 24 -16.67 13.88 35.68
N SER A 25 -15.59 13.10 35.55
CA SER A 25 -14.94 12.89 34.25
C SER A 25 -15.93 12.20 33.32
N VAL A 26 -16.59 13.00 32.47
CA VAL A 26 -17.37 12.51 31.34
C VAL A 26 -16.37 11.93 30.34
N LEU A 27 -16.15 10.63 30.42
CA LEU A 27 -15.43 9.85 29.42
C LEU A 27 -16.29 9.79 28.14
N ILE A 28 -16.15 10.78 27.26
CA ILE A 28 -16.76 10.74 25.93
C ILE A 28 -15.98 9.70 25.11
N LEU A 29 -16.47 8.46 25.11
CA LEU A 29 -16.12 7.46 24.11
C LEU A 29 -16.68 7.92 22.76
N LEU A 30 -15.88 8.67 22.00
CA LEU A 30 -16.13 8.90 20.58
C LEU A 30 -15.97 7.55 19.87
N LEU A 31 -17.08 6.81 19.73
CA LEU A 31 -17.21 5.73 18.77
C LEU A 31 -17.11 6.36 17.37
N SER A 32 -15.88 6.51 16.87
CA SER A 32 -15.64 6.76 15.45
C SER A 32 -16.01 5.49 14.70
N THR A 33 -17.29 5.34 14.34
CA THR A 33 -17.72 4.38 13.33
C THR A 33 -17.13 4.80 11.99
N ALA A 34 -15.93 4.29 11.70
CA ALA A 34 -15.35 4.35 10.36
C ALA A 34 -16.27 3.55 9.44
N LEU A 35 -17.07 4.25 8.64
CA LEU A 35 -17.87 3.64 7.59
C LEU A 35 -16.88 3.01 6.60
N ALA A 36 -16.76 1.69 6.62
CA ALA A 36 -15.89 0.97 5.70
C ALA A 36 -16.32 1.28 4.26
N ALA A 37 -15.38 1.71 3.43
CA ALA A 37 -15.67 2.04 2.04
C ALA A 37 -16.21 0.81 1.29
N ALA A 38 -17.16 1.01 0.38
CA ALA A 38 -17.74 -0.10 -0.38
C ALA A 38 -16.64 -0.80 -1.23
N PRO A 39 -16.68 -2.14 -1.36
CA PRO A 39 -15.70 -2.87 -2.15
C PRO A 39 -15.81 -2.46 -3.63
N ARG A 40 -14.65 -2.37 -4.31
CA ARG A 40 -14.61 -2.10 -5.75
C ARG A 40 -14.89 -3.37 -6.55
N THR A 41 -15.52 -3.23 -7.72
CA THR A 41 -15.66 -4.34 -8.67
C THR A 41 -14.30 -4.65 -9.29
N PRO A 42 -13.84 -5.92 -9.31
CA PRO A 42 -12.60 -6.29 -9.98
C PRO A 42 -12.64 -5.97 -11.48
N VAL A 43 -11.51 -5.59 -12.05
CA VAL A 43 -11.38 -5.37 -13.50
C VAL A 43 -11.40 -6.73 -14.22
N PRO A 44 -12.20 -6.91 -15.30
CA PRO A 44 -12.18 -8.16 -16.06
C PRO A 44 -10.83 -8.34 -16.77
N ARG A 45 -10.35 -9.58 -16.83
CA ARG A 45 -9.10 -9.91 -17.54
C ARG A 45 -9.27 -9.62 -19.04
N GLN A 46 -8.32 -8.90 -19.61
CA GLN A 46 -8.30 -8.52 -21.03
C GLN A 46 -7.34 -9.42 -21.81
N VAL A 47 -7.61 -9.68 -23.09
CA VAL A 47 -6.63 -10.32 -23.97
C VAL A 47 -5.49 -9.32 -24.20
N LEU A 48 -4.25 -9.78 -24.03
CA LEU A 48 -3.08 -8.97 -24.35
C LEU A 48 -2.94 -8.85 -25.87
N VAL A 49 -3.17 -7.66 -26.38
CA VAL A 49 -2.88 -7.33 -27.77
C VAL A 49 -1.63 -6.46 -27.76
N PRO A 50 -0.49 -6.93 -28.31
CA PRO A 50 0.64 -6.05 -28.48
C PRO A 50 0.22 -4.90 -29.41
N PRO A 51 0.61 -3.65 -29.12
CA PRO A 51 0.45 -2.60 -30.11
C PRO A 51 1.19 -3.02 -31.39
N PRO A 52 0.75 -2.59 -32.59
CA PRO A 52 1.50 -2.84 -33.80
C PRO A 52 2.90 -2.23 -33.65
N LEU A 53 3.86 -3.09 -33.33
CA LEU A 53 5.27 -2.79 -33.39
C LEU A 53 5.65 -3.12 -34.82
N ASP A 54 6.00 -2.10 -35.59
CA ASP A 54 6.49 -2.29 -36.95
C ASP A 54 7.55 -3.39 -36.91
N ALA A 55 7.49 -4.36 -37.82
CA ALA A 55 8.41 -5.50 -37.82
C ALA A 55 9.85 -4.98 -37.98
N GLY A 56 10.58 -4.84 -36.85
CA GLY A 56 11.91 -4.22 -36.79
C GLY A 56 11.99 -2.86 -36.10
N GLY A 57 10.88 -2.29 -35.62
CA GLY A 57 10.88 -1.11 -34.77
C GLY A 57 11.53 -1.39 -33.40
N PRO A 58 12.24 -0.42 -32.80
CA PRO A 58 12.94 -0.65 -31.55
C PRO A 58 11.94 -0.95 -30.42
N LEU A 59 12.25 -1.98 -29.61
CA LEU A 59 11.49 -2.32 -28.40
C LEU A 59 11.38 -1.15 -27.41
N ALA A 60 12.29 -0.17 -27.52
CA ALA A 60 12.26 1.09 -26.78
C ALA A 60 10.91 1.84 -26.92
N ALA A 61 10.12 1.52 -27.94
CA ALA A 61 8.80 2.08 -28.14
C ALA A 61 7.66 1.28 -27.47
N ALA A 62 7.92 0.27 -26.64
CA ALA A 62 6.88 -0.50 -25.94
C ALA A 62 7.20 -0.78 -24.47
N ARG A 63 6.15 -0.88 -23.65
CA ARG A 63 6.22 -1.15 -22.21
C ARG A 63 5.20 -2.18 -21.78
N LEU A 64 5.64 -3.20 -21.06
CA LEU A 64 4.77 -4.11 -20.33
C LEU A 64 4.54 -3.57 -18.91
N THR A 65 3.28 -3.41 -18.55
CA THR A 65 2.84 -2.99 -17.22
C THR A 65 1.96 -4.07 -16.61
N VAL A 66 2.12 -4.31 -15.30
CA VAL A 66 1.27 -5.23 -14.54
C VAL A 66 0.72 -4.56 -13.29
N LYS A 67 -0.52 -4.93 -12.95
CA LYS A 67 -1.16 -4.59 -11.69
C LYS A 67 -1.27 -5.84 -10.83
N ILE A 68 -0.69 -5.81 -9.64
CA ILE A 68 -0.90 -6.84 -8.61
C ILE A 68 -2.18 -6.49 -7.83
N ILE A 69 -2.95 -7.50 -7.44
CA ILE A 69 -4.16 -7.29 -6.64
C ILE A 69 -3.85 -6.54 -5.33
N ASP A 70 -4.72 -5.59 -4.95
CA ASP A 70 -4.48 -4.70 -3.81
C ASP A 70 -4.28 -5.45 -2.50
N GLY A 71 -5.03 -6.56 -2.32
CA GLY A 71 -5.01 -7.35 -1.09
C GLY A 71 -3.64 -7.92 -0.72
N VAL A 72 -2.69 -7.97 -1.67
CA VAL A 72 -1.33 -8.47 -1.44
C VAL A 72 -0.37 -7.35 -1.03
N ALA A 73 -0.72 -6.07 -1.19
CA ALA A 73 0.16 -4.93 -0.87
C ALA A 73 1.59 -5.12 -1.43
N ALA A 74 1.68 -5.49 -2.71
CA ALA A 74 2.96 -5.78 -3.34
C ALA A 74 3.80 -4.52 -3.49
N ARG A 75 5.10 -4.62 -3.22
CA ARG A 75 6.09 -3.55 -3.38
C ARG A 75 7.34 -4.10 -4.07
N ALA A 76 7.96 -3.32 -4.94
CA ALA A 76 9.26 -3.67 -5.52
C ALA A 76 10.39 -3.26 -4.55
N ASP A 77 11.42 -4.09 -4.45
CA ASP A 77 12.65 -3.73 -3.75
C ASP A 77 13.68 -3.04 -4.65
N GLY A 78 14.79 -2.59 -4.06
CA GLY A 78 15.89 -1.94 -4.80
C GLY A 78 16.58 -2.83 -5.85
N HIS A 79 16.25 -4.12 -5.90
CA HIS A 79 16.76 -5.06 -6.90
C HIS A 79 15.68 -5.49 -7.90
N GLY A 80 14.50 -4.86 -7.86
CA GLY A 80 13.38 -5.15 -8.73
C GLY A 80 12.68 -6.48 -8.46
N ARG A 81 12.80 -7.04 -7.23
CA ARG A 81 12.02 -8.19 -6.78
C ARG A 81 10.77 -7.73 -6.04
N LEU A 82 9.64 -8.40 -6.25
CA LEU A 82 8.41 -8.08 -5.54
C LEU A 82 8.37 -8.71 -4.15
N ARG A 83 7.98 -7.91 -3.16
CA ARG A 83 7.79 -8.26 -1.75
C ARG A 83 6.37 -7.92 -1.30
N SER A 84 5.90 -8.64 -0.31
CA SER A 84 4.61 -8.44 0.36
C SER A 84 4.79 -8.81 1.82
N ALA A 85 4.01 -8.17 2.70
CA ALA A 85 3.91 -8.58 4.10
C ALA A 85 3.19 -9.93 4.26
N GLN A 86 2.47 -10.40 3.25
CA GLN A 86 1.81 -11.70 3.23
C GLN A 86 2.80 -12.77 2.74
N PRO A 87 3.21 -13.72 3.60
CA PRO A 87 4.13 -14.78 3.22
C PRO A 87 3.59 -15.61 2.05
N GLY A 88 4.43 -15.88 1.05
CA GLY A 88 4.12 -16.73 -0.09
C GLY A 88 3.14 -16.16 -1.14
N ALA A 89 2.45 -15.04 -0.87
CA ALA A 89 1.45 -14.47 -1.78
C ALA A 89 2.00 -14.13 -3.19
N LEU A 90 3.30 -13.86 -3.28
CA LEU A 90 4.01 -13.50 -4.51
C LEU A 90 4.92 -14.61 -5.05
N ASP A 91 4.93 -15.81 -4.47
CA ASP A 91 5.75 -16.93 -4.95
C ASP A 91 5.51 -17.26 -6.43
N PRO A 92 4.26 -17.34 -6.92
CA PRO A 92 4.03 -17.62 -8.34
C PRO A 92 4.62 -16.54 -9.26
N VAL A 93 4.53 -15.26 -8.84
CA VAL A 93 5.09 -14.14 -9.62
C VAL A 93 6.61 -14.21 -9.62
N ARG A 94 7.24 -14.49 -8.47
CA ARG A 94 8.69 -14.68 -8.36
C ARG A 94 9.17 -15.83 -9.23
N GLN A 95 8.47 -16.96 -9.24
CA GLN A 95 8.81 -18.10 -10.08
C GLN A 95 8.77 -17.77 -11.57
N VAL A 96 7.73 -17.06 -12.03
CA VAL A 96 7.65 -16.58 -13.41
C VAL A 96 8.79 -15.61 -13.72
N ALA A 97 9.05 -14.67 -12.81
CA ALA A 97 10.11 -13.68 -12.98
C ALA A 97 11.50 -14.30 -13.02
N ASP A 98 11.83 -15.23 -12.13
CA ASP A 98 13.12 -15.91 -12.11
C ASP A 98 13.30 -16.77 -13.38
N ARG A 99 12.26 -17.47 -13.83
CA ARG A 99 12.29 -18.27 -15.07
C ARG A 99 12.53 -17.43 -16.33
N LEU A 100 11.92 -16.24 -16.39
CA LEU A 100 11.95 -15.37 -17.57
C LEU A 100 12.98 -14.22 -17.45
N GLY A 101 13.75 -14.16 -16.36
CA GLY A 101 14.72 -13.10 -16.12
C GLY A 101 14.10 -11.71 -15.90
N LEU A 102 12.87 -11.64 -15.37
CA LEU A 102 12.15 -10.37 -15.21
C LEU A 102 12.57 -9.60 -13.96
N ARG A 103 12.39 -8.28 -14.03
CA ARG A 103 12.48 -7.34 -12.90
C ARG A 103 11.29 -6.40 -12.92
N PHE A 104 10.98 -5.83 -11.76
CA PHE A 104 9.83 -4.94 -11.58
C PHE A 104 10.29 -3.60 -11.05
N ARG A 105 9.82 -2.53 -11.70
CA ARG A 105 10.01 -1.16 -11.23
C ARG A 105 8.63 -0.52 -10.98
N PRO A 106 8.44 0.27 -9.90
CA PRO A 106 7.20 0.99 -9.71
C PRO A 106 6.85 1.84 -10.93
N LEU A 107 5.59 1.76 -11.37
CA LEU A 107 5.10 2.60 -12.47
C LEU A 107 5.06 4.07 -12.06
N LEU A 108 4.61 4.33 -10.83
CA LEU A 108 4.52 5.66 -10.26
C LEU A 108 5.76 5.91 -9.39
N THR A 109 6.45 7.02 -9.64
CA THR A 109 7.67 7.43 -8.92
C THR A 109 7.40 8.39 -7.76
N LEU A 110 6.11 8.61 -7.43
CA LEU A 110 5.71 9.38 -6.25
C LEU A 110 6.09 8.61 -4.99
N ASP A 111 6.42 9.35 -3.92
CA ASP A 111 6.63 8.74 -2.61
C ASP A 111 5.34 8.07 -2.08
N THR A 112 5.53 7.11 -1.18
CA THR A 112 4.43 6.32 -0.59
C THR A 112 3.39 7.23 0.08
N GLU A 113 3.82 8.25 0.83
CA GLU A 113 2.91 9.14 1.55
C GLU A 113 1.97 9.91 0.61
N ARG A 114 2.48 10.39 -0.53
CA ARG A 114 1.68 11.08 -1.55
C ARG A 114 0.69 10.15 -2.24
N LEU A 115 1.09 8.91 -2.52
CA LEU A 115 0.20 7.90 -3.10
C LEU A 115 -0.91 7.54 -2.12
N ASP A 116 -0.58 7.29 -0.85
CA ASP A 116 -1.56 7.00 0.20
C ASP A 116 -2.52 8.19 0.41
N ALA A 117 -2.02 9.42 0.37
CA ALA A 117 -2.85 10.63 0.44
C ALA A 117 -3.77 10.80 -0.78
N LEU A 118 -3.33 10.41 -1.98
CA LEU A 118 -4.15 10.42 -3.18
C LEU A 118 -5.30 9.41 -3.06
N GLU A 119 -4.99 8.19 -2.62
CA GLU A 119 -5.97 7.12 -2.39
C GLU A 119 -6.98 7.53 -1.31
N ALA A 120 -6.53 8.06 -0.17
CA ALA A 120 -7.42 8.51 0.90
C ALA A 120 -8.38 9.61 0.44
N ARG A 121 -7.89 10.60 -0.32
CA ARG A 121 -8.75 11.67 -0.87
C ARG A 121 -9.77 11.13 -1.88
N ALA A 122 -9.36 10.19 -2.74
CA ALA A 122 -10.24 9.58 -3.72
C ALA A 122 -11.30 8.68 -3.04
N ALA A 123 -10.92 7.97 -1.97
CA ALA A 123 -11.86 7.21 -1.14
C ALA A 123 -12.91 8.12 -0.49
N ALA A 124 -12.46 9.21 0.15
CA ALA A 124 -13.35 10.19 0.79
C ALA A 124 -14.35 10.83 -0.20
N ARG A 125 -13.92 11.09 -1.43
CA ARG A 125 -14.78 11.69 -2.47
C ARG A 125 -15.77 10.69 -3.06
N SER A 126 -15.35 9.44 -3.26
CA SER A 126 -16.15 8.45 -3.99
C SER A 126 -16.99 7.54 -3.08
N GLY A 127 -16.67 7.46 -1.78
CA GLY A 127 -17.25 6.49 -0.85
C GLY A 127 -16.86 5.03 -1.13
N ARG A 128 -15.84 4.80 -1.98
CA ARG A 128 -15.42 3.47 -2.44
C ARG A 128 -13.95 3.20 -2.12
N ALA A 129 -13.62 1.93 -1.95
CA ALA A 129 -12.24 1.48 -1.84
C ALA A 129 -11.46 1.87 -3.12
N GLN A 130 -10.27 2.43 -2.95
CA GLN A 130 -9.41 2.83 -4.05
C GLN A 130 -8.41 1.71 -4.40
N PRO A 131 -7.97 1.62 -5.65
CA PRO A 131 -6.90 0.70 -6.02
C PRO A 131 -5.57 1.12 -5.39
N ASP A 132 -4.74 0.13 -5.01
CA ASP A 132 -3.37 0.36 -4.49
C ASP A 132 -2.46 0.84 -5.63
N LEU A 133 -2.22 2.14 -5.71
CA LEU A 133 -1.43 2.75 -6.78
C LEU A 133 0.03 2.28 -6.76
N GLN A 134 0.53 1.80 -5.62
CA GLN A 134 1.89 1.28 -5.48
C GLN A 134 2.03 -0.18 -5.98
N ALA A 135 0.92 -0.86 -6.27
CA ALA A 135 0.90 -2.21 -6.81
C ALA A 135 0.93 -2.25 -8.36
N LEU A 136 1.30 -1.14 -9.01
CA LEU A 136 1.49 -1.01 -10.45
C LEU A 136 2.98 -1.04 -10.79
N PHE A 137 3.38 -1.94 -11.69
CA PHE A 137 4.78 -2.17 -12.02
C PHE A 137 5.02 -2.19 -13.52
N ILE A 138 6.13 -1.59 -13.91
CA ILE A 138 6.77 -1.80 -15.21
C ILE A 138 7.58 -3.09 -15.11
N VAL A 139 7.41 -3.97 -16.10
CA VAL A 139 8.16 -5.22 -16.22
C VAL A 139 9.36 -4.98 -17.14
N GLU A 140 10.54 -5.24 -16.60
CA GLU A 140 11.83 -5.14 -17.28
C GLU A 140 12.38 -6.55 -17.56
N GLY A 141 13.16 -6.71 -18.64
CA GLY A 141 13.78 -7.99 -19.01
C GLY A 141 13.43 -8.50 -20.41
N PRO A 142 12.15 -8.48 -20.87
CA PRO A 142 11.82 -8.94 -22.20
C PRO A 142 12.54 -8.12 -23.28
N ALA A 143 13.26 -8.79 -24.18
CA ALA A 143 14.08 -8.14 -25.22
C ALA A 143 13.38 -8.06 -26.59
N THR A 144 12.29 -8.80 -26.78
CA THR A 144 11.52 -8.86 -28.04
C THR A 144 10.03 -8.66 -27.77
N ALA A 145 9.28 -8.26 -28.79
CA ALA A 145 7.83 -8.10 -28.70
C ALA A 145 7.15 -9.41 -28.28
N ASP A 146 7.55 -10.53 -28.90
CA ASP A 146 7.03 -11.86 -28.58
C ASP A 146 7.35 -12.26 -27.13
N ALA A 147 8.58 -11.98 -26.66
CA ALA A 147 8.95 -12.23 -25.27
C ALA A 147 8.14 -11.36 -24.30
N MET A 148 7.79 -10.13 -24.68
CA MET A 148 6.95 -9.23 -23.89
C MET A 148 5.52 -9.74 -23.80
N VAL A 149 4.94 -10.21 -24.91
CA VAL A 149 3.62 -10.84 -24.95
C VAL A 149 3.62 -12.11 -24.09
N ALA A 150 4.58 -13.01 -24.30
CA ALA A 150 4.68 -14.24 -23.52
C ALA A 150 4.86 -13.98 -22.02
N ALA A 151 5.67 -12.98 -21.63
CA ALA A 151 5.82 -12.58 -20.24
C ALA A 151 4.51 -12.00 -19.66
N GLY A 152 3.82 -11.15 -20.42
CA GLY A 152 2.52 -10.59 -20.04
C GLY A 152 1.47 -11.68 -19.83
N GLU A 153 1.35 -12.63 -20.76
CA GLU A 153 0.40 -13.74 -20.68
C GLU A 153 0.71 -14.63 -19.47
N ALA A 154 1.98 -14.98 -19.27
CA ALA A 154 2.41 -15.80 -18.14
C ALA A 154 2.11 -15.13 -16.80
N LEU A 155 2.30 -13.80 -16.69
CA LEU A 155 1.96 -13.04 -15.49
C LEU A 155 0.44 -12.94 -15.30
N GLN A 156 -0.29 -12.58 -16.35
CA GLN A 156 -1.75 -12.39 -16.28
C GLN A 156 -2.52 -13.67 -15.96
N ALA A 157 -1.97 -14.84 -16.29
CA ALA A 157 -2.54 -16.13 -15.90
C ALA A 157 -2.62 -16.29 -14.36
N LEU A 158 -1.72 -15.64 -13.61
CA LEU A 158 -1.62 -15.78 -12.16
C LEU A 158 -2.81 -15.14 -11.42
N PRO A 159 -3.39 -15.77 -10.39
CA PRO A 159 -4.49 -15.20 -9.61
C PRO A 159 -4.16 -13.88 -8.89
N VAL A 160 -2.89 -13.67 -8.55
CA VAL A 160 -2.37 -12.48 -7.86
C VAL A 160 -2.14 -11.30 -8.80
N VAL A 161 -2.17 -11.51 -10.12
CA VAL A 161 -2.10 -10.43 -11.11
C VAL A 161 -3.52 -10.06 -11.52
N GLU A 162 -3.88 -8.79 -11.30
CA GLU A 162 -5.20 -8.26 -11.66
C GLU A 162 -5.29 -8.11 -13.18
N TYR A 163 -4.30 -7.47 -13.79
CA TYR A 163 -4.16 -7.36 -15.23
C TYR A 163 -2.70 -7.10 -15.63
N ALA A 164 -2.41 -7.42 -16.89
CA ALA A 164 -1.22 -6.99 -17.60
C ALA A 164 -1.67 -6.21 -18.84
N PHE A 165 -0.86 -5.27 -19.31
CA PHE A 165 -1.09 -4.62 -20.60
C PHE A 165 0.24 -4.18 -21.21
N ILE A 166 0.25 -4.10 -22.55
CA ILE A 166 1.38 -3.61 -23.33
C ILE A 166 0.96 -2.31 -23.98
N GLU A 167 1.74 -1.25 -23.80
CA GLU A 167 1.50 0.05 -24.41
C GLU A 167 2.69 0.51 -25.22
N ARG A 168 2.44 1.36 -26.23
CA ARG A 168 3.50 2.06 -26.94
C ARG A 168 3.96 3.26 -26.10
N ILE A 169 5.26 3.34 -25.84
CA ILE A 169 5.90 4.55 -25.33
C ILE A 169 6.41 5.33 -26.55
N GLY A 170 6.04 6.62 -26.65
CA GLY A 170 6.52 7.46 -27.73
C GLY A 170 8.06 7.46 -27.79
N LEU A 171 8.62 7.59 -29.00
CA LEU A 171 10.05 7.87 -29.15
C LEU A 171 10.35 9.18 -28.41
N PRO A 172 11.43 9.27 -27.62
CA PRO A 172 11.89 10.56 -27.14
C PRO A 172 12.10 11.47 -28.36
N PRO A 173 11.75 12.76 -28.28
CA PRO A 173 12.07 13.70 -29.35
C PRO A 173 13.58 13.67 -29.63
N PRO A 174 14.02 13.93 -30.87
CA PRO A 174 15.44 14.03 -31.18
C PRO A 174 16.14 14.98 -30.21
N GLU A 175 17.28 14.57 -29.66
CA GLU A 175 18.19 15.52 -29.00
C GLU A 175 18.83 16.35 -30.13
N ASP A 176 18.56 17.66 -30.15
CA ASP A 176 19.23 18.63 -31.04
C ASP A 176 20.65 18.94 -30.54
#